data_AF-A0A314V147-F1
#
_entry.id   AF-A0A314V147-F1
#
_cell.length_a   1.000
_cell.length_b   1.000
_cell.length_c   1.000
_cell.angle_alpha   90.00
_cell.angle_beta   90.00
_cell.angle_gamma   90.00
#
_symmetry.space_group_name_H-M   'P 1'
#
loop_
_entity.id
_entity.type
_entity.pdbx_description
1 polymer ?
#
loop_
_entity_poly.entity_id
_entity_poly.type
_entity_poly.pdbx_seq_one_letter_code
_entity_poly.pdbx_strand_id
1 'polypeptide(L)'
;MEFAEPLTSGDYPQSMRSLVGSRLPKFTKEQSKLLIGSFDFLGLNYYTGYYASDAPQNNSVYASYTTDYELIFHLSVMGSPSVQRVLRNGVDELNDPKLSLAEALNDTHRIDYYNRHLHYVQSSIE
;
A
#
# COMPACT_ATOMS: atom_id res chain seq x y z
N MET A 1 7.95 4.17 0.91
CA MET A 1 6.47 4.20 0.99
C MET A 1 6.06 5.59 1.48
N GLU A 2 5.30 6.33 0.67
CA GLU A 2 5.01 7.78 0.86
C GLU A 2 4.60 8.15 2.29
N PHE A 3 3.62 7.43 2.85
CA PHE A 3 3.06 7.74 4.17
C PHE A 3 3.83 7.14 5.35
N ALA A 4 4.66 6.14 5.10
CA ALA A 4 5.32 5.38 6.15
C ALA A 4 6.68 5.96 6.54
N GLU A 5 7.42 6.49 5.57
CA GLU A 5 8.75 7.02 5.83
C GLU A 5 8.75 8.26 6.75
N PRO A 6 7.75 9.18 6.67
CA PRO A 6 7.61 10.25 7.66
C PRO A 6 7.37 9.75 9.08
N LEU A 7 6.75 8.58 9.26
CA LEU A 7 6.47 8.02 10.59
C LEU A 7 7.73 7.48 11.29
N THR A 8 8.79 7.18 10.54
CA THR A 8 10.05 6.66 11.10
C THR A 8 11.17 7.69 11.07
N SER A 9 11.22 8.52 10.02
CA SER A 9 12.29 9.49 9.80
C SER A 9 11.87 10.95 10.01
N GLY A 10 10.56 11.21 10.06
CA GLY A 10 10.03 12.57 10.18
C GLY A 10 10.09 13.38 8.89
N ASP A 11 10.41 12.76 7.74
CA ASP A 11 10.43 13.40 6.43
C ASP A 11 10.00 12.43 5.31
N TYR A 12 9.70 12.97 4.13
CA TYR A 12 9.31 12.19 2.97
C TYR A 12 10.47 11.40 2.34
N PRO A 13 10.19 10.32 1.57
CA PRO A 13 11.20 9.58 0.84
C PRO A 13 12.03 10.47 -0.11
N GLN A 14 13.32 10.17 -0.26
CA GLN A 14 14.22 10.95 -1.13
C GLN A 14 13.73 10.98 -2.60
N SER A 15 13.19 9.87 -3.11
CA SER A 15 12.61 9.81 -4.45
C SER A 15 11.48 10.80 -4.62
N MET A 16 10.55 10.85 -3.65
CA MET A 16 9.41 11.75 -3.65
C MET A 16 9.83 13.22 -3.55
N ARG A 17 10.81 13.54 -2.69
CA ARG A 17 11.38 14.90 -2.63
C ARG A 17 11.98 15.34 -3.97
N SER A 18 12.60 14.40 -4.70
CA SER A 18 13.25 14.67 -5.98
C SER A 18 12.25 14.80 -7.13
N LEU A 19 11.23 13.93 -7.18
CA LEU A 19 10.23 13.89 -8.25
C LEU A 19 9.15 14.97 -8.11
N VAL A 20 8.67 15.19 -6.88
CA VAL A 20 7.55 16.12 -6.61
C VAL A 20 8.06 17.56 -6.44
N GLY A 21 9.27 17.72 -5.90
CA GLY A 21 9.95 19.00 -5.77
C GLY A 21 9.14 20.02 -4.97
N SER A 22 8.91 21.20 -5.54
CA SER A 22 8.24 22.32 -4.85
C SER A 22 6.75 22.09 -4.56
N ARG A 23 6.11 21.11 -5.22
CA ARG A 23 4.72 20.73 -4.91
C ARG A 23 4.62 20.02 -3.57
N LEU A 24 5.73 19.49 -3.04
CA LEU A 24 5.74 18.72 -1.82
C LEU A 24 5.78 19.64 -0.59
N PRO A 25 4.78 19.57 0.32
CA PRO A 25 4.82 20.31 1.56
C PRO A 25 6.04 19.90 2.40
N LYS A 26 6.55 20.84 3.20
CA LYS A 26 7.68 20.58 4.11
C LYS A 26 7.18 20.57 5.55
N PHE A 27 7.62 19.58 6.32
CA PHE A 27 7.37 19.57 7.75
C PHE A 27 8.27 20.58 8.47
N THR A 28 7.72 21.27 9.48
CA THR A 28 8.54 21.97 10.46
C THR A 28 9.27 20.96 11.34
N LYS A 29 10.28 21.41 12.10
CA LYS A 29 11.00 20.54 13.04
C LYS A 29 10.07 19.94 14.10
N GLU A 30 9.10 20.74 14.55
CA GLU A 30 8.11 20.34 15.54
C GLU A 30 7.16 19.28 14.96
N GLN A 31 6.68 19.49 13.74
CA GLN A 31 5.83 18.51 13.04
C GLN A 31 6.57 17.20 12.79
N SER A 32 7.81 17.27 12.31
CA SER A 32 8.68 16.11 12.09
C SER A 32 8.85 15.29 13.38
N LYS A 33 9.12 15.98 14.50
CA LYS A 33 9.23 15.33 15.82
C LYS A 33 7.92 14.69 16.29
N LEU A 34 6.76 15.27 15.94
CA LEU A 34 5.46 14.70 16.28
C LEU A 34 5.09 13.47 15.45
N LEU A 35 5.63 13.35 14.22
CA LEU A 35 5.37 12.21 13.33
C LEU A 35 6.20 10.98 13.68
N ILE A 36 7.45 11.17 14.11
CA ILE A 36 8.35 10.06 14.41
C ILE A 36 7.78 9.22 15.56
N GLY A 37 7.49 7.94 15.26
CA GLY A 37 6.94 7.00 16.23
C GLY A 37 5.49 7.29 16.64
N SER A 38 4.74 8.06 15.84
CA SER A 38 3.34 8.40 16.13
C SER A 38 2.36 7.25 15.85
N PHE A 39 2.75 6.01 16.17
CA PHE A 39 1.97 4.80 15.94
C PHE A 39 2.38 3.68 16.89
N ASP A 40 1.42 2.88 17.34
CA ASP A 40 1.67 1.66 18.13
C ASP A 40 1.76 0.40 17.24
N PHE A 41 1.05 0.43 16.11
CA PHE A 41 1.07 -0.61 15.08
C PHE A 41 0.74 0.00 13.72
N LEU A 42 1.10 -0.72 12.65
CA LEU A 42 0.80 -0.37 11.28
C LEU A 42 -0.18 -1.37 10.68
N GLY A 43 -1.31 -0.85 10.24
CA GLY A 43 -2.32 -1.60 9.54
C GLY A 43 -2.07 -1.62 8.04
N LEU A 44 -1.94 -2.82 7.46
CA LEU A 44 -1.79 -2.99 6.02
C LEU A 44 -3.12 -3.43 5.42
N ASN A 45 -3.53 -2.72 4.37
CA ASN A 45 -4.59 -3.16 3.48
C ASN A 45 -3.93 -3.68 2.21
N TYR A 46 -4.12 -4.97 1.93
CA TYR A 46 -3.51 -5.64 0.78
C TYR A 46 -4.58 -6.32 -0.03
N TYR A 47 -4.55 -6.13 -1.35
CA TYR A 47 -5.60 -6.59 -2.26
C TYR A 47 -5.03 -7.23 -3.54
N THR A 48 -3.99 -6.62 -4.12
CA THR A 48 -3.36 -7.05 -5.37
C THR A 48 -1.91 -6.56 -5.45
N GLY A 49 -1.19 -6.99 -6.48
CA GLY A 49 0.15 -6.53 -6.83
C GLY A 49 0.25 -6.12 -8.30
N TYR A 50 1.12 -5.17 -8.60
CA TYR A 50 1.40 -4.70 -9.96
C TYR A 50 2.87 -4.93 -10.30
N TYR A 51 3.15 -5.24 -11.56
CA TYR A 51 4.52 -5.15 -12.09
C TYR A 51 4.79 -3.70 -12.48
N ALA A 52 5.97 -3.21 -12.11
CA ALA A 52 6.45 -1.89 -12.49
C ALA A 52 7.73 -2.02 -13.33
N SER A 53 7.88 -1.13 -14.30
CA SER A 53 9.10 -0.93 -15.09
C SER A 53 9.41 0.55 -15.14
N ASP A 54 10.68 0.90 -15.31
CA ASP A 54 11.12 2.29 -15.44
C ASP A 54 10.34 3.00 -16.56
N ALA A 55 9.79 4.17 -16.24
CA ALA A 55 9.09 5.02 -17.18
C ALA A 55 9.85 6.33 -17.39
N PRO A 56 9.88 6.88 -18.62
CA PRO A 56 10.51 8.16 -18.86
C PRO A 56 9.82 9.27 -18.05
N GLN A 57 10.64 10.12 -17.41
CA GLN A 57 10.20 11.27 -16.63
C GLN A 57 9.22 12.13 -17.44
N ASN A 58 7.95 12.16 -17.02
CA ASN A 58 6.93 12.94 -17.70
C ASN A 58 6.94 14.38 -17.18
N ASN A 59 7.60 15.29 -17.91
CA ASN A 59 7.63 16.74 -17.64
C ASN A 59 6.26 17.43 -17.92
N SER A 60 5.15 16.72 -17.74
CA SER A 60 3.84 17.27 -18.07
C SER A 60 3.43 18.32 -17.06
N VAL A 61 2.92 19.44 -17.56
CA VAL A 61 2.25 20.51 -16.81
C VAL A 61 1.03 19.98 -16.02
N TYR A 62 0.62 18.72 -16.25
CA TYR A 62 -0.51 18.02 -15.63
C TYR A 62 -0.11 16.97 -14.59
N ALA A 63 1.12 17.03 -14.06
CA ALA A 63 1.56 16.16 -12.97
C ALA A 63 0.57 16.21 -11.80
N SER A 64 -0.02 15.06 -11.47
CA SER A 64 -1.03 14.92 -10.41
C SER A 64 -0.81 13.65 -9.60
N TYR A 65 -1.55 13.49 -8.51
CA TYR A 65 -1.52 12.27 -7.69
C TYR A 65 -1.71 10.99 -8.53
N THR A 66 -2.50 11.05 -9.62
CA THR A 66 -2.76 9.89 -10.47
C THR A 66 -1.65 9.59 -11.48
N THR A 67 -0.66 10.47 -11.65
CA THR A 67 0.52 10.23 -12.50
C THR A 67 1.74 9.82 -11.69
N ASP A 68 1.70 9.99 -10.37
CA ASP A 68 2.79 9.68 -9.44
C ASP A 68 2.68 8.23 -8.89
N TYR A 69 2.08 7.29 -9.64
CA TYR A 69 1.89 5.87 -9.27
C TYR A 69 3.18 5.03 -9.25
N GLU A 70 4.35 5.67 -9.21
CA GLU A 70 5.68 5.04 -9.06
C GLU A 70 5.85 4.49 -7.63
N LEU A 71 5.06 3.47 -7.27
CA LEU A 71 5.04 2.85 -5.95
C LEU A 71 6.02 1.68 -5.90
N ILE A 72 7.20 1.93 -5.33
CA ILE A 72 8.09 0.86 -4.87
C ILE A 72 7.55 0.34 -3.51
N PHE A 73 6.95 -0.85 -3.54
CA PHE A 73 6.63 -1.62 -2.34
C PHE A 73 7.93 -2.19 -1.75
N HIS A 74 8.37 -1.62 -0.64
CA HIS A 74 9.43 -2.20 0.19
C HIS A 74 8.93 -2.37 1.61
N LEU A 75 8.28 -3.51 1.89
CA LEU A 75 7.77 -3.88 3.21
C LEU A 75 8.89 -4.09 4.24
N SER A 76 10.13 -4.32 3.78
CA SER A 76 11.29 -4.61 4.62
C SER A 76 11.85 -3.40 5.39
N VAL A 77 11.40 -2.16 5.13
CA VAL A 77 11.99 -0.95 5.74
C VAL A 77 11.40 -0.63 7.12
N MET A 78 10.21 -1.15 7.43
CA MET A 78 9.54 -0.86 8.71
C MET A 78 9.74 -2.04 9.64
N GLY A 79 10.72 -1.91 10.54
CA GLY A 79 11.22 -2.98 11.42
C GLY A 79 10.17 -3.84 12.12
N SER A 80 10.64 -5.02 12.52
CA SER A 80 9.99 -6.08 13.31
C SER A 80 8.54 -6.46 12.93
N PRO A 81 8.30 -7.72 12.52
CA PRO A 81 6.96 -8.25 12.19
C PRO A 81 5.87 -7.97 13.25
N SER A 82 6.25 -7.82 14.52
CA SER A 82 5.36 -7.54 15.66
C SER A 82 4.54 -6.25 15.55
N VAL A 83 4.93 -5.33 14.67
CA VAL A 83 4.32 -4.00 14.53
C VAL A 83 3.31 -3.95 13.37
N GLN A 84 3.27 -4.96 12.49
CA GLN A 84 2.46 -4.93 11.28
C GLN A 84 1.26 -5.89 11.39
N ARG A 85 0.06 -5.44 11.02
CA ARG A 85 -1.18 -6.24 11.03
C ARG A 85 -1.95 -6.06 9.72
N VAL A 86 -2.45 -7.16 9.16
CA VAL A 86 -3.41 -7.08 8.05
C VAL A 86 -4.75 -6.57 8.59
N LEU A 87 -5.18 -5.39 8.16
CA LEU A 87 -6.46 -4.80 8.57
C LEU A 87 -7.59 -5.11 7.60
N ARG A 88 -7.32 -5.05 6.30
CA ARG A 88 -8.30 -5.37 5.27
C ARG A 88 -7.70 -6.14 4.12
N ASN A 89 -8.47 -7.14 3.69
CA ASN A 89 -8.23 -7.96 2.52
C ASN A 89 -9.59 -8.36 1.93
N GLY A 90 -9.68 -8.53 0.62
CA GLY A 90 -10.90 -8.96 -0.03
C GLY A 90 -10.80 -9.02 -1.53
N VAL A 91 -11.75 -9.74 -2.13
CA VAL A 91 -11.90 -9.85 -3.57
C VAL A 91 -13.39 -9.73 -3.88
N ASP A 92 -13.69 -9.03 -4.97
CA ASP A 92 -15.03 -8.92 -5.52
C ASP A 92 -15.34 -10.09 -6.46
N GLU A 93 -16.64 -10.33 -6.66
CA GLU A 93 -17.14 -11.26 -7.66
C GLU A 93 -17.76 -10.50 -8.83
N LEU A 94 -17.73 -11.11 -10.01
CA LEU A 94 -18.44 -10.58 -11.17
C LEU A 94 -19.95 -10.63 -10.91
N ASN A 95 -20.62 -9.47 -11.00
CA ASN A 95 -22.06 -9.38 -10.82
C ASN A 95 -22.80 -9.87 -12.08
N ASP A 96 -23.24 -11.13 -12.07
CA ASP A 96 -24.08 -11.71 -13.12
C ASP A 96 -25.55 -11.84 -12.67
N PRO A 97 -26.47 -11.00 -13.19
CA PRO A 97 -27.88 -11.02 -12.79
C PRO A 97 -28.65 -12.26 -13.27
N LYS A 98 -28.03 -13.14 -14.06
CA LYS A 98 -28.65 -14.39 -14.54
C LYS A 98 -28.47 -15.56 -13.59
N LEU A 99 -27.58 -15.45 -12.59
CA LEU A 99 -27.34 -16.50 -11.62
C LEU A 99 -28.50 -16.60 -10.62
N SER A 100 -28.84 -17.83 -10.25
CA SER A 100 -29.70 -18.06 -9.08
C SER A 100 -28.96 -17.75 -7.78
N LEU A 101 -29.69 -17.54 -6.68
CA LEU A 101 -29.08 -17.30 -5.37
C LEU A 101 -28.15 -18.44 -4.95
N ALA A 102 -28.50 -19.69 -5.23
CA ALA A 102 -27.67 -20.85 -4.88
C ALA A 102 -26.34 -20.86 -5.66
N GLU A 103 -26.35 -20.43 -6.92
CA GLU A 103 -25.15 -20.32 -7.74
C GLU A 103 -24.30 -19.12 -7.33
N ALA A 104 -24.90 -17.96 -7.04
CA ALA A 104 -24.20 -16.78 -6.53
C ALA A 104 -23.58 -17.00 -5.13
N LEU A 105 -24.12 -17.93 -4.33
CA LEU A 105 -23.53 -18.33 -3.05
C LEU A 105 -22.38 -19.35 -3.21
N ASN A 106 -22.21 -19.95 -4.39
CA ASN A 106 -21.14 -20.90 -4.67
C ASN A 106 -19.83 -20.19 -5.03
N ASP A 107 -19.27 -19.49 -4.06
CA ASP A 107 -18.13 -18.60 -4.23
C ASP A 107 -16.79 -19.32 -3.98
N THR A 108 -16.39 -20.16 -4.93
CA THR A 108 -15.12 -20.87 -4.85
C THR A 108 -13.91 -19.96 -5.06
N HIS A 109 -14.09 -18.83 -5.76
CA HIS A 109 -13.01 -17.90 -6.09
C HIS A 109 -12.54 -17.12 -4.85
N ARG A 110 -13.47 -16.58 -4.05
CA ARG A 110 -13.15 -15.91 -2.79
C ARG A 110 -12.54 -16.88 -1.77
N ILE A 111 -13.01 -18.13 -1.74
CA ILE A 111 -12.39 -19.17 -0.90
C ILE A 111 -10.93 -19.41 -1.31
N ASP A 112 -10.64 -19.61 -2.60
CA ASP A 112 -9.27 -19.78 -3.10
C ASP A 112 -8.39 -18.55 -2.80
N TYR A 113 -8.93 -17.35 -3.03
CA TYR A 113 -8.26 -16.09 -2.75
C TYR A 113 -7.80 -16.00 -1.29
N TYR A 114 -8.70 -16.26 -0.34
CA TYR A 114 -8.35 -16.21 1.08
C TYR A 114 -7.37 -17.32 1.48
N ASN A 115 -7.54 -18.54 0.98
CA ASN A 115 -6.62 -19.64 1.27
C ASN A 115 -5.18 -19.31 0.83
N ARG A 116 -5.01 -18.76 -0.37
CA ARG A 116 -3.70 -18.33 -0.88
C ARG A 116 -3.13 -17.17 -0.06
N HIS A 117 -3.93 -16.15 0.24
CA HIS A 117 -3.44 -15.00 1.00
C HIS A 117 -3.03 -15.39 2.42
N LEU A 118 -3.83 -16.23 3.09
CA LEU A 118 -3.49 -16.73 4.43
C LEU A 118 -2.23 -17.59 4.41
N HIS A 119 -2.06 -18.43 3.38
CA HIS A 119 -0.84 -19.22 3.21
C HIS A 119 0.40 -18.33 3.12
N TYR A 120 0.41 -17.31 2.26
CA TYR A 120 1.54 -16.40 2.13
C TYR A 120 1.79 -15.55 3.38
N VAL A 121 0.73 -15.11 4.08
CA VAL A 121 0.87 -14.41 5.35
C VAL A 121 1.54 -15.32 6.39
N GLN A 122 1.10 -16.58 6.50
CA GLN A 122 1.71 -17.55 7.41
C GLN A 122 3.20 -17.78 7.07
N SER A 123 3.52 -17.99 5.79
CA SER A 123 4.91 -18.16 5.33
C SER A 123 5.79 -16.92 5.50
N SER A 124 5.21 -15.74 5.72
CA SER A 124 5.97 -14.50 5.98
C SER A 124 6.30 -14.26 7.46
N ILE A 125 5.71 -15.05 8.36
CA ILE A 125 5.89 -14.95 9.81
C ILE A 125 6.95 -15.94 10.33
N GLU A 126 7.11 -17.08 9.65
CA GLU A 126 8.11 -18.13 9.92
C GLU A 126 9.48 -17.81 9.28
#